data_AF-A0A6J2KJK8-F1
#
_entry.id   AF-A0A6J2KJK8-F1
#
_cell.length_a   1.000
_cell.length_b   1.000
_cell.length_c   1.000
_cell.angle_alpha   90.00
_cell.angle_beta   90.00
_cell.angle_gamma   90.00
#
_symmetry.space_group_name_H-M   'P 1'
#
loop_
_entity.id
_entity.type
_entity.pdbx_description
1 polymer ?
#
loop_
_entity_poly.entity_id
_entity_poly.type
_entity_poly.pdbx_seq_one_letter_code
_entity_poly.pdbx_strand_id
1 'polypeptide(L)'
;MYENGIFVFGTKILCEVKNVDAVTRLPLELSWMVFSYLDDASLRSASFVNKTWSKIILANRNLRNRMNKFELTIRLGSKPLANFYRRNRRRLKKERRIDKLNYVPCCEETVRPMKTVVHKSKRCGEDLVLFSKRYKLT
;
A
#
# COMPACT_ATOMS: atom_id res chain seq x y z
N MET A 1 45.61 14.60 -15.30
CA MET A 1 45.42 13.38 -14.49
C MET A 1 45.51 12.20 -15.45
N TYR A 2 46.46 11.30 -15.24
CA TYR A 2 46.90 10.29 -16.20
C TYR A 2 45.86 9.19 -16.42
N GLU A 3 45.54 8.90 -17.69
CA GLU A 3 44.71 7.77 -18.10
C GLU A 3 45.56 6.50 -18.19
N ASN A 4 45.56 5.68 -17.13
CA ASN A 4 46.18 4.36 -17.13
C ASN A 4 45.16 3.29 -17.56
N GLY A 5 44.99 3.09 -18.87
CA GLY A 5 44.26 1.97 -19.45
C GLY A 5 45.20 0.98 -20.11
N ILE A 6 45.20 -0.30 -19.69
CA ILE A 6 45.94 -1.36 -20.36
C ILE A 6 45.08 -1.90 -21.52
N PHE A 7 45.64 -1.89 -22.73
CA PHE A 7 45.01 -2.44 -23.94
C PHE A 7 45.49 -3.88 -24.18
N VAL A 8 44.56 -4.82 -24.30
CA VAL A 8 44.83 -6.20 -24.73
C VAL A 8 43.75 -6.61 -25.74
N PHE A 9 44.17 -6.96 -26.97
CA PHE A 9 43.38 -7.55 -28.06
C PHE A 9 42.04 -6.86 -28.43
N GLY A 10 42.11 -5.61 -28.92
CA GLY A 10 41.04 -5.02 -29.75
C GLY A 10 39.68 -4.78 -29.08
N THR A 11 39.54 -5.10 -27.79
CA THR A 11 38.36 -4.80 -27.00
C THR A 11 38.78 -3.87 -25.87
N LYS A 12 38.17 -2.67 -25.84
CA LYS A 12 38.29 -1.79 -24.68
C LYS A 12 37.59 -2.52 -23.54
N ILE A 13 38.33 -3.20 -22.69
CA ILE A 13 37.81 -3.66 -21.41
C ILE A 13 37.51 -2.37 -20.64
N LEU A 14 36.27 -1.90 -20.75
CA LEU A 14 35.74 -0.88 -19.86
C LEU A 14 35.75 -1.49 -18.45
N CYS A 15 36.90 -1.43 -17.79
CA CYS A 15 37.03 -1.55 -16.33
C CYS A 15 36.43 -0.29 -15.65
N GLU A 16 35.28 0.15 -16.15
CA GLU A 16 34.46 1.20 -15.60
C GLU A 16 33.08 0.61 -15.34
N VAL A 17 32.99 -0.28 -14.34
CA VAL A 17 31.72 -0.48 -13.66
C VAL A 17 31.87 -0.05 -12.22
N LYS A 18 32.13 1.26 -12.07
CA LYS A 18 31.97 1.97 -10.80
C LYS A 18 30.53 1.72 -10.32
N ASN A 19 30.42 1.07 -9.15
CA ASN A 19 29.20 0.96 -8.35
C ASN A 19 28.00 0.26 -9.01
N VAL A 20 28.18 -0.96 -9.54
CA VAL A 20 27.00 -1.78 -9.87
C VAL A 20 26.40 -2.36 -8.60
N ASP A 21 25.12 -2.09 -8.41
CA ASP A 21 24.30 -2.55 -7.30
C ASP A 21 24.25 -4.09 -7.25
N ALA A 22 24.98 -4.67 -6.30
CA ALA A 22 25.14 -6.11 -6.11
C ALA A 22 23.81 -6.84 -5.93
N VAL A 23 22.82 -6.20 -5.29
CA VAL A 23 21.52 -6.82 -4.99
C VAL A 23 20.69 -7.01 -6.25
N THR A 24 20.83 -6.13 -7.24
CA THR A 24 20.09 -6.22 -8.51
C THR A 24 20.68 -7.21 -9.51
N ARG A 25 21.94 -7.62 -9.32
CA ARG A 25 22.60 -8.64 -10.14
C ARG A 25 22.28 -10.07 -9.71
N LEU A 26 21.81 -10.23 -8.48
CA LEU A 26 21.42 -11.54 -7.98
C LEU A 26 20.14 -12.04 -8.68
N PRO A 27 19.96 -13.36 -8.79
CA PRO A 27 18.65 -13.96 -9.03
C PRO A 27 17.61 -13.40 -8.07
N LEU A 28 16.38 -13.21 -8.56
CA LEU A 28 15.29 -12.57 -7.82
C LEU A 28 15.04 -13.22 -6.45
N GLU A 29 15.18 -14.54 -6.37
CA GLU A 29 15.01 -15.34 -5.17
C GLU A 29 16.00 -14.93 -4.08
N LEU A 30 17.28 -14.74 -4.47
CA LEU A 30 18.34 -14.32 -3.55
C LEU A 30 18.16 -12.86 -3.15
N SER A 31 17.79 -11.97 -4.07
CA SER A 31 17.47 -10.58 -3.73
C SER A 31 16.30 -10.51 -2.73
N TRP A 32 15.26 -11.33 -2.90
CA TRP A 32 14.16 -11.41 -1.95
C TRP A 32 14.58 -11.96 -0.59
N MET A 33 15.47 -12.96 -0.55
CA MET A 33 16.05 -13.44 0.70
C MET A 33 16.79 -12.30 1.43
N VAL A 34 17.63 -11.54 0.74
CA VAL A 34 18.33 -10.37 1.33
C VAL A 34 17.32 -9.39 1.93
N PHE A 35 16.30 -8.98 1.18
CA PHE A 35 15.27 -8.07 1.68
C PHE A 35 14.42 -8.66 2.82
N SER A 36 14.29 -9.99 2.89
CA SER A 36 13.54 -10.66 3.95
C SER A 36 14.19 -10.52 5.33
N TYR A 37 15.52 -10.43 5.37
CA TYR A 37 16.29 -10.25 6.60
C TYR A 37 16.24 -8.82 7.14
N LEU A 38 15.79 -7.85 6.34
CA LEU A 38 15.63 -6.48 6.80
C LEU A 38 14.45 -6.35 7.77
N ASP A 39 14.63 -5.50 8.78
CA ASP A 39 13.54 -5.03 9.62
C ASP A 39 12.58 -4.13 8.82
N ASP A 40 11.39 -3.88 9.37
CA ASP A 40 10.34 -3.20 8.63
C ASP A 40 10.71 -1.75 8.24
N ALA A 41 11.53 -1.05 9.04
CA ALA A 41 11.97 0.30 8.74
C ALA A 41 13.05 0.30 7.63
N SER A 42 14.06 -0.56 7.75
CA SER A 42 15.09 -0.70 6.71
C SER A 42 14.52 -1.20 5.39
N LEU A 43 13.53 -2.11 5.42
CA LEU A 43 12.84 -2.57 4.22
C LEU A 43 12.12 -1.42 3.51
N ARG A 44 11.49 -0.52 4.27
CA ARG A 44 10.87 0.69 3.72
C ARG A 44 11.92 1.62 3.12
N SER A 45 13.02 1.88 3.83
CA SER A 45 14.12 2.71 3.31
C SER A 45 14.72 2.13 2.03
N ALA A 46 14.94 0.81 1.99
CA ALA A 46 15.42 0.09 0.82
C ALA A 46 14.53 0.31 -0.42
N SER A 47 13.20 0.38 -0.24
CA SER A 47 12.28 0.64 -1.34
C SER A 47 12.44 2.03 -1.98
N PHE A 48 13.06 2.99 -1.28
CA PHE A 48 13.32 4.35 -1.76
C PHE A 48 14.73 4.54 -2.34
N VAL A 49 15.64 3.59 -2.15
CA VAL A 49 17.03 3.69 -2.64
C VAL A 49 17.07 3.81 -4.15
N ASN A 50 16.38 2.91 -4.86
CA ASN A 50 16.26 2.99 -6.32
C ASN A 50 14.97 2.32 -6.82
N LYS A 51 14.57 2.65 -8.06
CA LYS A 51 13.36 2.13 -8.68
C LYS A 51 13.40 0.59 -8.87
N THR A 52 14.58 0.01 -9.02
CA THR A 52 14.76 -1.43 -9.25
C THR A 52 14.49 -2.22 -7.98
N TRP A 53 15.02 -1.79 -6.83
CA TRP A 53 14.77 -2.35 -5.51
C TRP A 53 13.29 -2.27 -5.17
N SER A 54 12.66 -1.13 -5.44
CA SER A 54 11.21 -0.99 -5.30
C SER A 54 10.45 -2.04 -6.11
N LYS A 55 10.80 -2.24 -7.38
CA LYS A 55 10.19 -3.28 -8.24
C LYS A 55 10.42 -4.69 -7.69
N ILE A 56 11.65 -5.02 -7.30
CA ILE A 56 12.01 -6.34 -6.74
C ILE A 56 11.20 -6.61 -5.46
N ILE A 57 11.17 -5.67 -4.52
CA ILE A 57 10.44 -5.77 -3.26
C ILE A 57 8.93 -5.92 -3.51
N LEU A 58 8.36 -5.14 -4.42
CA LEU A 58 6.92 -5.15 -4.74
C LEU A 58 6.47 -6.41 -5.52
N ALA A 59 7.39 -7.05 -6.24
CA ALA A 59 7.13 -8.31 -6.95
C ALA A 59 6.91 -9.48 -5.95
N ASN A 60 7.57 -9.46 -4.80
CA ASN A 60 7.36 -10.47 -3.76
C ASN A 60 6.14 -10.15 -2.89
N ARG A 61 5.17 -11.07 -2.84
CA ARG A 61 3.93 -10.88 -2.07
C ARG A 61 4.18 -10.70 -0.56
N ASN A 62 5.15 -11.41 0.01
CA ASN A 62 5.41 -11.38 1.46
C ASN A 62 6.06 -10.06 1.86
N LEU A 63 7.10 -9.63 1.13
CA LEU A 63 7.77 -8.34 1.36
C LEU A 63 6.80 -7.17 1.18
N ARG A 64 6.02 -7.16 0.09
CA ARG A 64 4.98 -6.15 -0.14
C ARG A 64 3.96 -6.10 1.00
N ASN A 65 3.51 -7.25 1.50
CA ASN A 65 2.54 -7.31 2.59
C ASN A 65 3.12 -6.79 3.92
N ARG A 66 4.40 -7.07 4.20
CA ARG A 66 5.11 -6.53 5.37
C ARG A 66 5.21 -5.01 5.28
N MET A 67 5.69 -4.49 4.16
CA MET A 67 5.82 -3.04 3.92
C MET A 67 4.46 -2.33 4.04
N ASN A 68 3.41 -2.84 3.40
CA ASN A 68 2.06 -2.27 3.51
C ASN A 68 1.52 -2.27 4.94
N LYS A 69 1.82 -3.31 5.73
CA LYS A 69 1.42 -3.38 7.15
C LYS A 69 2.17 -2.34 7.98
N PHE A 70 3.46 -2.16 7.72
CA PHE A 70 4.28 -1.17 8.40
C PHE A 70 3.81 0.26 8.09
N GLU A 71 3.56 0.58 6.81
CA GLU A 71 3.00 1.89 6.44
C GLU A 71 1.65 2.16 7.10
N LEU A 72 0.76 1.16 7.15
CA LEU A 72 -0.53 1.30 7.83
C LEU A 72 -0.36 1.56 9.33
N THR A 73 0.64 0.92 9.94
CA THR A 73 0.99 1.13 11.36
C THR A 73 1.44 2.56 11.60
N ILE A 74 2.29 3.10 10.75
CA ILE A 74 2.75 4.49 10.85
C ILE A 74 1.58 5.46 10.68
N ARG A 75 0.71 5.25 9.67
CA ARG A 75 -0.45 6.11 9.41
C ARG A 75 -1.45 6.16 10.57
N LEU A 76 -1.62 5.04 11.27
CA LEU A 76 -2.58 4.92 12.37
C LEU A 76 -1.93 5.16 13.75
N GLY A 77 -0.62 5.31 13.80
CA GLY A 77 0.14 5.52 15.05
C GLY A 77 0.26 4.29 15.95
N SER A 78 -0.37 3.15 15.65
CA SER A 78 -0.25 1.95 16.48
C SER A 78 -0.45 0.62 15.74
N LYS A 79 0.29 -0.41 16.18
CA LYS A 79 0.20 -1.79 15.64
C LYS A 79 -1.17 -2.43 15.89
N PRO A 80 -1.78 -2.32 17.09
CA PRO A 80 -3.11 -2.88 17.34
C PRO A 80 -4.18 -2.28 16.44
N LEU A 81 -4.16 -0.96 16.25
CA LEU A 81 -5.12 -0.26 15.39
C LEU A 81 -4.96 -0.66 13.93
N ALA A 82 -3.73 -0.81 13.44
CA ALA A 82 -3.46 -1.33 12.10
C ALA A 82 -3.98 -2.76 11.89
N ASN A 83 -3.83 -3.64 12.88
CA ASN A 83 -4.37 -5.00 12.83
C ASN A 83 -5.90 -5.00 12.82
N PHE A 84 -6.53 -4.20 13.68
CA PHE A 84 -7.98 -4.00 13.69
C PHE A 84 -8.49 -3.53 12.34
N TYR A 85 -7.84 -2.51 11.77
CA TYR A 85 -8.21 -1.94 10.47
C TYR A 85 -8.07 -2.95 9.32
N ARG A 86 -7.01 -3.77 9.32
CA ARG A 86 -6.83 -4.84 8.33
C ARG A 86 -7.92 -5.90 8.42
N ARG A 87 -8.24 -6.36 9.63
CA ARG A 87 -9.27 -7.40 9.88
C ARG A 87 -10.66 -6.89 9.50
N ASN A 88 -10.99 -5.65 9.84
CA ASN A 88 -12.32 -5.06 9.64
C ASN A 88 -12.45 -4.22 8.36
N ARG A 89 -11.48 -4.24 7.45
CA ARG A 89 -11.44 -3.36 6.26
C ARG A 89 -12.74 -3.36 5.44
N ARG A 90 -13.39 -4.51 5.29
CA ARG A 90 -14.66 -4.63 4.54
C ARG A 90 -15.83 -3.99 5.29
N ARG A 91 -15.92 -4.21 6.61
CA ARG A 91 -16.96 -3.63 7.48
C ARG A 91 -16.81 -2.12 7.55
N LEU A 92 -15.61 -1.62 7.85
CA LEU A 92 -15.30 -0.19 7.89
C LEU A 92 -15.56 0.52 6.55
N LYS A 93 -15.34 -0.15 5.41
CA LYS A 93 -15.69 0.41 4.09
C LYS A 93 -17.21 0.49 3.88
N LYS A 94 -17.97 -0.47 4.38
CA LYS A 94 -19.44 -0.47 4.31
C LYS A 94 -20.00 0.59 5.23
N GLU A 95 -19.55 0.65 6.48
CA GLU A 95 -19.91 1.69 7.46
C GLU A 95 -19.58 3.07 6.93
N ARG A 96 -18.34 3.36 6.51
CA ARG A 96 -17.98 4.65 5.90
C ARG A 96 -18.83 5.03 4.68
N ARG A 97 -19.30 4.06 3.89
CA ARG A 97 -20.20 4.34 2.77
C ARG A 97 -21.59 4.73 3.26
N ILE A 98 -22.08 4.03 4.28
CA ILE A 98 -23.35 4.35 4.96
C ILE A 98 -23.25 5.71 5.64
N ASP A 99 -22.18 5.98 6.38
CA ASP A 99 -21.93 7.27 7.03
C ASP A 99 -21.87 8.39 5.99
N LYS A 100 -21.16 8.22 4.87
CA LYS A 100 -21.18 9.20 3.77
C LYS A 100 -22.56 9.41 3.14
N LEU A 101 -23.45 8.43 3.19
CA LEU A 101 -24.84 8.57 2.74
C LEU A 101 -25.69 9.31 3.78
N ASN A 102 -25.36 9.15 5.06
CA ASN A 102 -26.10 9.63 6.22
C ASN A 102 -25.61 10.98 6.77
N TYR A 103 -24.41 11.42 6.44
CA TYR A 103 -23.87 12.72 6.85
C TYR A 103 -23.85 13.70 5.68
N VAL A 104 -24.23 14.94 5.97
CA VAL A 104 -24.17 16.05 5.02
C VAL A 104 -22.73 16.56 4.96
N PRO A 105 -22.14 16.78 3.76
CA PRO A 105 -20.80 17.39 3.64
C PRO A 105 -20.74 18.76 4.35
N CYS A 106 -19.58 19.14 4.91
CA CYS A 106 -19.39 20.35 5.74
C CYS A 106 -19.70 21.71 5.07
N CYS A 107 -20.24 21.74 3.86
CA CYS A 107 -20.56 22.97 3.12
C CYS A 107 -22.00 23.00 2.58
N GLU A 108 -22.83 22.00 2.91
CA GLU A 108 -24.24 21.97 2.55
C GLU A 108 -25.10 22.20 3.80
N GLU A 109 -25.95 23.23 3.78
CA GLU A 109 -26.77 23.63 4.93
C GLU A 109 -28.18 23.03 4.94
N THR A 110 -28.52 22.19 3.96
CA THR A 110 -29.89 21.69 3.81
C THR A 110 -30.08 20.29 4.35
N VAL A 111 -30.90 20.15 5.41
CA VAL A 111 -31.46 18.86 5.85
C VAL A 111 -32.45 18.40 4.78
N ARG A 112 -31.99 17.56 3.84
CA ARG A 112 -32.86 17.01 2.80
C ARG A 112 -33.56 15.73 3.27
N PRO A 113 -34.87 15.56 3.02
CA PRO A 113 -35.53 14.28 3.21
C PRO A 113 -35.06 13.24 2.17
N MET A 114 -34.58 12.12 2.73
CA MET A 114 -34.47 10.73 2.26
C MET A 114 -33.90 10.36 0.87
N LYS A 115 -32.95 9.40 0.87
CA LYS A 115 -32.75 8.44 -0.22
C LYS A 115 -33.28 7.07 0.22
N THR A 116 -34.21 6.50 -0.54
CA THR A 116 -34.70 5.13 -0.32
C THR A 116 -33.62 4.13 -0.69
N VAL A 117 -33.18 3.31 0.27
CA VAL A 117 -32.22 2.24 0.01
C VAL A 117 -32.94 0.91 0.14
N VAL A 118 -33.09 0.19 -0.98
CA VAL A 118 -33.65 -1.16 -1.02
C VAL A 118 -32.54 -2.15 -0.66
N HIS A 119 -32.70 -2.83 0.46
CA HIS A 119 -31.79 -3.89 0.87
C HIS A 119 -32.41 -5.26 0.55
N LYS A 120 -31.76 -6.01 -0.35
CA LYS A 120 -32.17 -7.38 -0.67
C LYS A 120 -31.91 -8.30 0.52
N SER A 121 -32.96 -8.88 1.08
CA SER A 121 -32.89 -9.93 2.11
C SER A 121 -32.36 -11.24 1.51
N LYS A 122 -31.79 -12.09 2.36
CA LYS A 122 -31.41 -13.47 1.97
C LYS A 122 -32.61 -14.42 1.94
N ARG A 123 -33.77 -14.01 2.47
CA ARG A 123 -35.03 -14.73 2.34
C ARG A 123 -35.74 -14.18 1.10
N CYS A 124 -36.09 -15.06 0.15
CA CYS A 124 -36.85 -14.67 -1.04
C CYS A 124 -38.15 -13.97 -0.63
N GLY A 125 -38.36 -12.73 -1.08
CA GLY A 125 -39.64 -12.03 -1.00
C GLY A 125 -39.69 -10.79 -0.11
N GLU A 126 -38.71 -10.54 0.75
CA GLU A 126 -38.71 -9.35 1.62
C GLU A 126 -37.62 -8.36 1.21
N ASP A 127 -38.00 -7.35 0.42
CA ASP A 127 -37.17 -6.17 0.22
C ASP A 127 -37.31 -5.27 1.45
N LEU A 128 -36.21 -5.14 2.21
CA LEU A 128 -36.16 -4.25 3.36
C LEU A 128 -35.93 -2.82 2.86
N VAL A 129 -36.96 -1.98 3.02
CA VAL A 129 -36.88 -0.54 2.73
C VAL A 129 -36.48 0.18 4.01
N LEU A 130 -35.25 0.71 4.05
CA LEU A 130 -34.75 1.45 5.19
C LEU A 130 -34.88 2.96 4.96
N PHE A 131 -35.46 3.64 5.94
CA PHE A 131 -35.62 5.09 6.00
C PHE A 131 -34.52 5.68 6.89
N SER A 132 -33.54 6.39 6.33
CA SER A 132 -32.48 7.05 7.10
C SER A 132 -32.53 8.57 6.94
N LYS A 133 -32.45 9.28 8.07
CA LYS A 133 -32.33 10.74 8.11
C LYS A 133 -30.85 11.14 7.97
N ARG A 134 -30.60 12.28 7.33
CA ARG A 134 -29.25 12.86 7.24
C ARG A 134 -29.01 13.85 8.37
N TYR A 135 -27.85 13.77 9.00
CA TYR A 135 -27.48 14.64 10.12
C TYR A 135 -26.27 15.52 9.77
N LYS A 136 -26.24 16.74 10.31
CA LYS A 136 -25.07 17.63 10.28
C LYS A 136 -24.22 17.31 11.50
N LEU A 137 -22.93 17.09 11.31
CA LEU A 137 -21.97 17.07 12.42
C LEU A 137 -21.60 18.52 12.71
N THR A 138 -21.97 19.01 13.89
CA THR A 138 -21.53 20.30 14.46
C THR A 138 -20.09 20.22 14.92
#